data_AF-J6HVG1-F1
#
_entry.id   AF-J6HVG1-F1
#
_cell.length_a   1.000
_cell.length_b   1.000
_cell.length_c   1.000
_cell.angle_alpha   90.00
_cell.angle_beta   90.00
_cell.angle_gamma   90.00
#
_symmetry.space_group_name_H-M   'P 1'
#
loop_
_entity.id
_entity.type
_entity.pdbx_description
1 polymer ?
#
loop_
_entity_poly.entity_id
_entity_poly.type
_entity_poly.pdbx_seq_one_letter_code
_entity_poly.pdbx_strand_id
1 'polypeptide(L)' 'MTEKDHCYENACAERVNGILKTEFLLDRTFNDEQLAERAVRSAIETYNQERLHWSLELKTPDSIFFNQVA' A
#
# COMPACT_ATOMS: atom_id res chain seq x y z
N MET A 1 0.78 17.71 21.65
CA MET A 1 1.54 16.56 22.16
C MET A 1 1.09 15.39 21.33
N THR A 2 1.71 15.16 20.17
CA THR A 2 1.38 14.03 19.31
C THR A 2 2.19 12.84 19.81
N GLU A 3 1.49 11.85 20.34
CA GLU A 3 2.09 10.60 20.80
C GLU A 3 2.66 9.89 19.56
N LYS A 4 3.97 9.60 19.60
CA LYS A 4 4.58 8.60 18.72
C LYS A 4 3.68 7.35 18.77
N ASP A 5 3.17 6.90 17.62
CA ASP A 5 2.25 5.75 17.43
C ASP A 5 0.77 6.04 17.09
N HIS A 6 0.40 7.27 16.73
CA HIS A 6 -0.87 7.45 16.00
C HIS A 6 -0.74 7.05 14.51
N CYS A 7 -1.18 5.84 14.16
CA CYS A 7 -1.21 5.34 12.78
C CYS A 7 -1.99 6.25 11.81
N TYR A 8 -3.01 6.96 12.30
CA TYR A 8 -3.79 7.95 11.54
C TYR A 8 -3.03 9.26 11.27
N GLU A 9 -1.97 9.56 12.03
CA GLU A 9 -1.13 10.75 11.81
C GLU A 9 0.07 10.45 10.90
N ASN A 10 0.25 9.20 10.47
CA ASN A 10 1.28 8.85 9.52
C ASN A 10 0.87 9.27 8.10
N ALA A 11 1.28 10.47 7.71
CA ALA A 11 1.02 11.02 6.37
C ALA A 11 1.50 10.11 5.22
N CYS A 12 2.57 9.32 5.43
CA CYS A 12 3.02 8.34 4.44
C CYS A 12 2.04 7.17 4.33
N ALA A 13 1.57 6.63 5.46
CA ALA A 13 0.59 5.55 5.49
C ALA A 13 -0.75 5.99 4.87
N GLU A 14 -1.24 7.18 5.20
CA GLU A 14 -2.47 7.74 4.62
C GLU A 14 -2.36 7.90 3.11
N ARG A 15 -1.21 8.33 2.60
CA ARG A 15 -0.97 8.42 1.15
C ARG A 15 -1.01 7.05 0.48
N VAL A 16 -0.38 6.04 1.07
CA VAL A 16 -0.42 4.65 0.54
C VAL A 16 -1.86 4.12 0.57
N ASN A 17 -2.56 4.29 1.68
CA ASN A 17 -3.96 3.88 1.82
C ASN A 17 -4.88 4.58 0.80
N GLY A 18 -4.67 5.87 0.54
CA GLY A 18 -5.41 6.62 -0.47
C GLY A 18 -5.20 6.07 -1.89
N ILE A 19 -3.96 5.72 -2.24
CA ILE A 19 -3.64 5.05 -3.51
C ILE A 19 -4.35 3.71 -3.60
N LEU A 20 -4.25 2.87 -2.55
CA LEU A 20 -4.87 1.55 -2.52
C LEU A 20 -6.40 1.64 -2.69
N LYS A 21 -7.05 2.59 -2.02
CA LYS A 21 -8.50 2.83 -2.16
C LYS A 21 -8.90 3.29 -3.56
N THR A 22 -8.15 4.24 -4.13
CA THR A 22 -8.51 4.89 -5.39
C THR A 22 -8.18 4.03 -6.61
N GLU A 23 -6.98 3.44 -6.65
CA GLU A 23 -6.48 2.74 -7.84
C GLU A 23 -6.87 1.27 -7.86
N PHE A 24 -7.05 0.63 -6.70
CA PHE A 24 -7.42 -0.79 -6.59
C PHE A 24 -8.90 -0.99 -6.22
N LEU A 25 -9.72 0.06 -6.31
CA LEU A 25 -11.16 0.03 -6.05
C LEU A 25 -11.53 -0.52 -4.65
N LEU A 26 -10.63 -0.41 -3.67
CA LEU A 26 -10.90 -0.82 -2.29
C LEU A 26 -11.85 0.15 -1.56
N ASP A 27 -12.23 1.26 -2.19
CA ASP A 27 -13.28 2.17 -1.72
C ASP A 27 -14.71 1.63 -1.95
N ARG A 28 -14.85 0.42 -2.53
CA ARG A 28 -16.14 -0.22 -2.73
C ARG A 28 -16.57 -1.04 -1.52
N THR A 29 -17.86 -1.15 -1.32
CA THR A 29 -18.45 -2.07 -0.35
C THR A 29 -18.30 -3.51 -0.84
N PHE A 30 -17.66 -4.35 -0.03
CA PHE A 30 -17.60 -5.78 -0.25
C PHE A 30 -18.76 -6.46 0.49
N ASN A 31 -19.38 -7.45 -0.14
CA ASN A 31 -20.49 -8.20 0.47
C ASN A 31 -20.01 -9.31 1.42
N ASP A 32 -18.72 -9.66 1.35
CA ASP A 32 -18.12 -10.77 2.08
C ASP A 32 -16.73 -10.37 2.58
N GLU A 33 -16.41 -10.73 3.82
CA GLU A 33 -15.14 -10.41 4.47
C GLU A 33 -13.96 -11.10 3.79
N GLN A 34 -14.11 -12.36 3.38
CA GLN A 34 -13.04 -13.10 2.70
C GLN A 34 -12.75 -12.50 1.33
N LEU A 35 -13.78 -12.01 0.63
CA LEU A 35 -13.59 -11.30 -0.63
C LEU A 35 -12.82 -9.99 -0.41
N ALA A 36 -13.17 -9.22 0.62
CA ALA A 36 -12.46 -8.00 0.97
C ALA A 36 -10.99 -8.28 1.30
N GLU A 37 -10.72 -9.30 2.13
CA GLU A 37 -9.36 -9.67 2.51
C GLU A 37 -8.51 -10.09 1.30
N ARG A 38 -9.08 -10.88 0.37
CA ARG A 38 -8.40 -11.29 -0.86
C ARG A 38 -8.12 -10.10 -1.78
N ALA A 39 -9.10 -9.20 -1.95
CA ALA A 39 -8.92 -8.00 -2.75
C ALA A 39 -7.83 -7.08 -2.17
N VAL A 40 -7.82 -6.89 -0.86
CA VAL A 40 -6.80 -6.11 -0.16
C VAL A 40 -5.42 -6.76 -0.31
N ARG A 41 -5.31 -8.08 -0.12
CA ARG A 41 -4.06 -8.82 -0.31
C ARG A 41 -3.50 -8.62 -1.71
N SER A 42 -4.33 -8.85 -2.74
CA SER A 42 -3.90 -8.69 -4.13
C SER A 42 -3.53 -7.26 -4.47
N ALA A 43 -4.25 -6.26 -3.93
CA ALA A 43 -3.90 -4.86 -4.12
C ALA A 43 -2.54 -4.50 -3.51
N ILE A 44 -2.23 -5.03 -2.32
CA ILE A 44 -0.92 -4.83 -1.66
C ILE A 44 0.19 -5.50 -2.47
N GLU A 45 -0.01 -6.74 -2.92
CA GLU A 45 0.95 -7.47 -3.76
C GLU A 45 1.26 -6.71 -5.05
N THR A 46 0.23 -6.29 -5.79
CA THR A 46 0.42 -5.49 -7.01
C THR A 46 1.08 -4.15 -6.73
N TYR A 47 0.72 -3.46 -5.64
CA TYR A 47 1.38 -2.21 -5.25
C TYR A 47 2.88 -2.42 -5.01
N ASN A 48 3.25 -3.49 -4.31
CA ASN A 48 4.66 -3.75 -3.98
C ASN A 48 5.48 -4.25 -5.18
N GLN A 49 4.87 -5.01 -6.08
CA GLN A 49 5.58 -5.70 -7.16
C GLN A 49 5.53 -4.98 -8.51
N GLU A 50 4.47 -4.23 -8.80
CA GLU A 50 4.25 -3.67 -10.14
C GLU A 50 4.27 -2.13 -10.15
N ARG A 51 3.98 -1.46 -9.02
CA ARG A 51 3.97 0.00 -8.98
C ARG A 51 5.38 0.58 -9.02
N LEU A 52 5.67 1.30 -10.09
CA LEU A 52 6.93 2.05 -10.22
C LEU A 52 6.80 3.39 -9.50
N HIS A 53 7.78 3.71 -8.66
CA HIS A 53 7.84 4.99 -7.98
C HIS A 53 8.94 5.85 -8.58
N TRP A 54 8.60 7.06 -9.01
CA TRP A 54 9.56 8.06 -9.49
C TRP A 54 10.62 8.39 -8.43
N SER A 55 10.22 8.47 -7.17
CA SER A 55 11.13 8.67 -6.04
C SER A 55 12.11 7.50 -5.81
N LEU A 56 11.81 6.33 -6.37
CA LEU A 56 12.64 5.13 -6.30
C LEU A 56 13.34 4.85 -7.65
N GLU A 57 13.56 5.88 -8.48
CA GLU A 57 14.19 5.72 -9.80
C GLU A 57 13.44 4.74 -10.72
N LEU A 58 12.10 4.75 -10.67
CA LEU A 58 11.24 3.80 -11.39
C LEU A 58 11.45 2.34 -10.97
N LYS A 59 11.85 2.10 -9.72
CA LYS A 59 11.85 0.76 -9.11
C LYS A 59 10.59 0.54 -8.29
N THR A 60 10.30 -0.73 -8.05
CA THR A 60 9.15 -1.17 -7.25
C THR A 60 9.54 -1.25 -5.77
N PRO A 61 8.58 -1.09 -4.85
CA PRO A 61 8.85 -1.18 -3.42
C PRO A 61 9.57 -2.48 -3.04
N ASP A 62 9.14 -3.62 -3.58
CA ASP A 62 9.80 -4.92 -3.38
C ASP A 62 11.25 -4.91 -3.86
N SER A 63 11.49 -4.37 -5.06
CA SER A 63 12.83 -4.32 -5.63
C SER A 63 13.80 -3.55 -4.75
N ILE A 64 13.35 -2.48 -4.08
CA ILE A 64 14.19 -1.71 -3.16
C ILE A 64 14.34 -2.41 -1.81
N PHE A 65 13.24 -2.92 -1.25
CA PHE A 65 13.25 -3.54 0.08
C PHE A 65 14.07 -4.84 0.10
N PHE A 66 13.91 -5.70 -0.90
CA PHE A 66 14.62 -6.97 -0.99
C PHE A 66 16.06 -6.84 -1.56
N ASN A 67 16.38 -5.81 -2.36
CA ASN A 67 17.78 -5.58 -2.79
C ASN A 67 18.66 -4.95 -1.70
N GLN A 68 18.11 -4.39 -0.63
CA GLN A 68 18.92 -3.82 0.45
C GLN A 68 19.56 -4.88 1.38
N VAL A 69 19.30 -6.17 1.14
CA VAL A 69 19.80 -7.30 1.95
C VAL A 69 20.98 -8.04 1.28
N ALA A 70 21.58 -7.47 0.23
CA ALA A 70 22.76 -8.04 -0.44
C ALA A 70 24.07 -7.32 -0.08
#